data_AF-A0A941VQH6-F1
#
_entry.id   AF-A0A941VQH6-F1
#
_cell.length_a   1.000
_cell.length_b   1.000
_cell.length_c   1.000
_cell.angle_alpha   90.00
_cell.angle_beta   90.00
_cell.angle_gamma   90.00
#
_symmetry.space_group_name_H-M   'P 1'
#
loop_
_entity.id
_entity.type
_entity.pdbx_description
1 polymer ?
#
loop_
_entity_poly.entity_id
_entity_poly.type
_entity_poly.pdbx_seq_one_letter_code
_entity_poly.pdbx_strand_id
1 'polypeptide(L)'
;CRGSDTLRQIECAERWLKNHRNDGTLLLALGRLCAQQQLWGKAQSYLEASIAVEPTYSAHLELAHLHDRLDRVDAARVHYRASLELAVGQLNRRTGGRRRKPF
;
A
#
# COMPACT_ATOMS: atom_id res chain seq x y z
N CYS A 1 -19.73 -15.37 6.61
CA CYS A 1 -20.09 -14.92 5.24
C CYS A 1 -19.30 -13.71 4.71
N ARG A 2 -18.24 -13.20 5.36
CA ARG A 2 -17.47 -12.04 4.84
C ARG A 2 -16.45 -12.41 3.75
N GLY A 3 -15.77 -13.56 3.86
CA GLY A 3 -14.75 -13.96 2.89
C GLY A 3 -15.26 -14.23 1.46
N SER A 4 -16.53 -14.63 1.31
CA SER A 4 -17.15 -14.80 -0.01
C SER A 4 -17.39 -13.48 -0.73
N ASP A 5 -17.57 -12.39 0.03
CA ASP A 5 -17.75 -11.05 -0.53
C ASP A 5 -16.39 -10.45 -0.93
N THR A 6 -15.36 -10.66 -0.12
CA THR A 6 -13.99 -10.20 -0.40
C THR A 6 -13.41 -10.84 -1.67
N LEU A 7 -13.67 -12.12 -1.94
CA LEU A 7 -13.24 -12.76 -3.20
C LEU A 7 -13.90 -12.13 -4.43
N ARG A 8 -15.20 -11.80 -4.36
CA ARG A 8 -15.90 -11.10 -5.45
C ARG A 8 -15.34 -9.70 -5.69
N GLN A 9 -14.96 -9.00 -4.62
CA GLN A 9 -14.31 -7.69 -4.71
C GLN A 9 -12.95 -7.79 -5.40
N ILE A 10 -12.15 -8.83 -5.09
CA ILE A 10 -10.88 -9.10 -5.76
C ILE A 10 -11.11 -9.32 -7.26
N GLU A 11 -12.03 -10.21 -7.64
CA GLU A 11 -12.32 -10.48 -9.05
C GLU A 11 -12.83 -9.24 -9.82
N CYS A 12 -13.58 -8.36 -9.16
CA CYS A 12 -14.04 -7.11 -9.74
C CYS A 12 -12.87 -6.14 -9.95
N ALA A 13 -12.02 -5.97 -8.93
CA ALA A 13 -10.87 -5.09 -9.01
C ALA A 13 -9.80 -5.60 -10.02
N GLU A 14 -9.58 -6.92 -10.11
CA GLU A 14 -8.71 -7.53 -11.13
C GLU A 14 -9.25 -7.28 -12.55
N ARG A 15 -10.58 -7.24 -12.73
CA ARG A 15 -11.19 -6.86 -14.02
C ARG A 15 -10.93 -5.39 -14.37
N TRP A 16 -11.04 -4.48 -13.41
CA TRP A 16 -10.70 -3.07 -13.64
C TRP A 16 -9.21 -2.89 -13.98
N LEU A 17 -8.34 -3.69 -13.36
CA LEU A 17 -6.90 -3.62 -13.62
C LEU A 17 -6.54 -3.84 -15.09
N LYS A 18 -7.35 -4.59 -15.86
CA LYS A 18 -7.14 -4.80 -17.31
C LYS A 18 -7.09 -3.48 -18.08
N ASN A 19 -7.89 -2.49 -17.67
CA ASN A 19 -7.97 -1.17 -18.29
C ASN A 19 -7.16 -0.10 -17.52
N HIS A 20 -6.77 -0.40 -16.27
CA HIS A 20 -6.10 0.53 -15.36
C HIS A 20 -4.81 -0.09 -14.77
N ARG A 21 -3.92 -0.58 -15.65
CA ARG A 21 -2.75 -1.40 -15.27
C ARG A 21 -1.75 -0.69 -14.35
N ASN A 22 -1.69 0.64 -14.40
CA ASN A 22 -0.79 1.48 -13.61
C ASN A 22 -1.56 2.36 -12.60
N ASP A 23 -2.72 1.93 -12.12
CA ASP A 23 -3.41 2.63 -11.04
C ASP A 23 -2.88 2.15 -9.68
N GLY A 24 -2.00 2.95 -9.08
CA GLY A 24 -1.36 2.64 -7.79
C GLY A 24 -2.36 2.48 -6.65
N THR A 25 -3.50 3.17 -6.70
CA THR A 25 -4.55 3.09 -5.67
C THR A 25 -5.34 1.79 -5.82
N LEU A 26 -5.68 1.41 -7.05
CA LEU A 26 -6.33 0.13 -7.33
C LEU A 26 -5.45 -1.07 -6.94
N LEU A 27 -4.15 -0.99 -7.26
CA LEU A 27 -3.16 -2.00 -6.86
C LEU A 27 -3.05 -2.11 -5.33
N LEU A 28 -3.02 -1.00 -4.60
CA LEU A 28 -3.02 -1.00 -3.14
C LEU A 28 -4.28 -1.66 -2.57
N ALA A 29 -5.45 -1.36 -3.13
CA ALA A 29 -6.72 -1.96 -2.72
C ALA A 29 -6.72 -3.48 -2.93
N LEU A 30 -6.26 -3.95 -4.09
CA LEU A 30 -6.08 -5.37 -4.38
C LEU A 30 -5.12 -6.05 -3.39
N GLY A 31 -3.99 -5.42 -3.10
CA GLY A 31 -3.02 -5.90 -2.11
C GLY A 31 -3.65 -6.15 -0.74
N ARG A 32 -4.43 -5.18 -0.25
CA ARG A 32 -5.18 -5.27 1.02
C ARG A 32 -6.22 -6.38 1.02
N LEU A 33 -7.04 -6.47 -0.04
CA LEU A 33 -8.07 -7.52 -0.16
C LEU A 33 -7.44 -8.92 -0.20
N CYS A 34 -6.35 -9.08 -0.97
CA CYS A 34 -5.60 -10.34 -1.01
C CYS A 34 -5.00 -10.69 0.36
N ALA A 35 -4.45 -9.72 1.09
CA ALA A 35 -3.93 -9.95 2.45
C ALA A 35 -5.02 -10.35 3.45
N GLN A 36 -6.24 -9.81 3.32
CA GLN A 36 -7.39 -10.23 4.14
C GLN A 36 -7.78 -11.68 3.87
N GLN A 37 -7.69 -12.12 2.62
CA GLN A 37 -7.97 -13.49 2.19
C GLN A 37 -6.75 -14.43 2.32
N GLN A 38 -5.67 -13.98 2.95
CA GLN A 38 -4.42 -14.74 3.14
C GLN A 38 -3.78 -15.21 1.82
N LEU A 39 -4.06 -14.51 0.72
CA LEU A 39 -3.46 -14.73 -0.59
C LEU A 39 -2.11 -14.02 -0.66
N TRP A 40 -1.16 -14.44 0.18
CA TRP A 40 0.06 -13.69 0.48
C TRP A 40 0.91 -13.36 -0.75
N GLY A 41 1.08 -14.30 -1.68
CA GLY A 41 1.83 -14.06 -2.92
C GLY A 41 1.20 -12.97 -3.78
N LYS A 42 -0.13 -13.02 -3.98
CA LYS A 42 -0.85 -11.98 -4.72
C LYS A 42 -0.81 -10.63 -3.99
N ALA A 43 -1.00 -10.65 -2.67
CA ALA A 43 -0.93 -9.45 -1.85
C ALA A 43 0.42 -8.76 -2.01
N GLN A 44 1.52 -9.52 -1.90
CA GLN A 44 2.87 -9.01 -2.09
C GLN A 44 3.05 -8.40 -3.47
N SER A 45 2.71 -9.13 -4.55
CA SER A 45 2.88 -8.65 -5.92
C SER A 45 2.09 -7.36 -6.20
N TYR A 46 0.85 -7.25 -5.71
CA TYR A 46 0.05 -6.03 -5.90
C TYR A 46 0.58 -4.85 -5.09
N LEU A 47 1.08 -5.07 -3.87
CA LEU A 47 1.68 -4.00 -3.06
C LEU A 47 3.01 -3.52 -3.65
N GLU A 48 3.86 -4.42 -4.12
CA GLU A 48 5.10 -4.08 -4.83
C GLU A 48 4.81 -3.30 -6.13
N ALA A 49 3.80 -3.73 -6.90
CA ALA A 49 3.37 -3.02 -8.09
C ALA A 49 2.80 -1.63 -7.76
N SER A 50 2.04 -1.48 -6.66
CA SER A 50 1.55 -0.19 -6.19
C SER A 50 2.71 0.77 -5.88
N ILE A 51 3.73 0.29 -5.16
CA ILE A 51 4.95 1.05 -4.85
C ILE A 51 5.71 1.44 -6.13
N ALA A 52 5.80 0.53 -7.10
CA ALA A 52 6.47 0.80 -8.38
C ALA A 52 5.76 1.86 -9.22
N VAL A 53 4.44 1.98 -9.11
CA VAL A 53 3.66 3.06 -9.75
C VAL A 53 3.85 4.38 -8.99
N GLU A 54 3.56 4.38 -7.69
CA GLU A 54 3.72 5.55 -6.84
C GLU A 54 4.12 5.11 -5.41
N PRO A 55 5.34 5.44 -4.95
CA PRO A 55 5.75 5.17 -3.59
C PRO A 55 4.92 5.98 -2.58
N THR A 56 3.99 5.30 -1.91
CA THR A 56 3.15 5.89 -0.87
C THR A 56 3.47 5.28 0.49
N TYR A 57 3.34 6.09 1.56
CA TYR A 57 3.54 5.58 2.92
C TYR A 57 2.58 4.41 3.22
N SER A 58 1.36 4.46 2.68
CA SER A 58 0.35 3.43 2.86
C SER A 58 0.73 2.11 2.20
N ALA A 59 1.27 2.12 0.97
CA ALA A 59 1.65 0.88 0.30
C ALA A 59 2.84 0.20 0.99
N HIS A 60 3.83 0.98 1.44
CA HIS A 60 4.92 0.46 2.25
C HIS A 60 4.44 -0.09 3.60
N LEU A 61 3.49 0.56 4.27
CA LEU A 61 2.98 0.08 5.55
C LEU A 61 2.26 -1.27 5.42
N GLU A 62 1.41 -1.43 4.40
CA GLU A 62 0.74 -2.71 4.15
C GLU A 62 1.73 -3.83 3.82
N LEU A 63 2.79 -3.53 3.07
CA LEU A 63 3.82 -4.51 2.73
C LEU A 63 4.64 -4.89 3.97
N ALA A 64 4.92 -3.94 4.86
CA ALA A 64 5.56 -4.22 6.15
C ALA A 64 4.71 -5.16 7.02
N HIS A 65 3.41 -4.88 7.15
CA HIS A 65 2.48 -5.74 7.87
C HIS A 65 2.37 -7.14 7.26
N LEU A 66 2.39 -7.25 5.92
CA LEU A 66 2.42 -8.53 5.24
C LEU A 66 3.68 -9.33 5.59
N HIS A 67 4.85 -8.68 5.61
CA HIS A 67 6.11 -9.33 5.97
C HIS A 67 6.15 -9.77 7.43
N ASP A 68 5.61 -8.99 8.37
CA ASP A 68 5.48 -9.40 9.77
C ASP A 68 4.63 -10.66 9.93
N ARG A 69 3.50 -10.75 9.21
CA ARG A 69 2.65 -11.96 9.23
C ARG A 69 3.32 -13.20 8.65
N LEU A 70 4.39 -13.01 7.88
CA LEU A 70 5.19 -14.08 7.27
C LEU A 70 6.51 -14.30 8.03
N ASP A 71 6.68 -13.70 9.21
CA ASP A 71 7.89 -13.74 10.05
C ASP A 71 9.16 -13.23 9.32
N ARG A 72 8.99 -12.36 8.32
CA ARG A 72 10.08 -11.75 7.53
C ARG A 72 10.47 -10.39 8.11
N VAL A 73 10.95 -10.41 9.35
CA VAL A 73 11.18 -9.20 10.18
C VAL A 73 12.09 -8.17 9.49
N ASP A 74 13.17 -8.60 8.84
CA ASP A 74 14.10 -7.66 8.19
C ASP A 74 13.45 -6.95 6.99
N ALA A 75 12.66 -7.66 6.19
CA ALA A 75 11.90 -7.07 5.09
C ALA A 75 10.82 -6.10 5.62
N ALA A 76 10.14 -6.47 6.71
CA ALA A 76 9.16 -5.59 7.35
C ALA A 76 9.80 -4.27 7.83
N ARG A 77 10.97 -4.34 8.49
CA ARG A 77 11.72 -3.16 8.97
C ARG A 77 12.06 -2.18 7.86
N VAL A 78 12.50 -2.67 6.70
CA VAL A 78 12.81 -1.83 5.53
C VAL A 78 11.58 -1.03 5.12
N HIS A 79 10.43 -1.69 5.03
CA HIS A 79 9.19 -1.04 4.60
C HIS A 79 8.57 -0.12 5.67
N TYR A 80 8.68 -0.46 6.96
CA TYR A 80 8.30 0.45 8.04
C TYR A 80 9.10 1.75 7.98
N ARG A 81 10.42 1.65 7.80
CA ARG A 81 11.28 2.83 7.67
C ARG A 81 10.87 3.69 6.48
N ALA A 82 10.71 3.09 5.29
CA ALA A 82 10.29 3.81 4.10
C ALA A 82 8.92 4.49 4.29
N SER A 83 7.97 3.81 4.93
CA SER A 83 6.65 4.37 5.25
C SER A 83 6.76 5.61 6.13
N LEU A 84 7.55 5.54 7.21
CA LEU A 84 7.77 6.66 8.12
C LEU A 84 8.44 7.86 7.43
N GLU A 85 9.49 7.61 6.63
CA GLU A 85 10.18 8.66 5.86
C GLU A 85 9.22 9.39 4.91
N LEU A 86 8.37 8.66 4.19
CA LEU A 86 7.34 9.23 3.31
C LEU A 86 6.27 10.00 4.07
N ALA A 87 5.77 9.46 5.18
CA ALA A 87 4.73 10.09 5.99
C ALA A 87 5.22 11.43 6.59
N VAL A 88 6.43 11.43 7.16
CA VAL A 88 7.06 12.65 7.69
C VAL A 88 7.32 13.66 6.57
N GLY A 89 7.81 13.22 5.41
CA GLY A 89 7.98 14.08 4.25
C GLY A 89 6.67 14.70 3.75
N GLN A 90 5.56 13.95 3.75
CA GLN A 90 4.23 14.47 3.42
C GLN A 90 3.74 15.50 4.46
N LEU A 91 3.91 15.23 5.75
CA LEU A 91 3.53 16.15 6.83
C LEU A 91 4.30 17.47 6.75
N ASN A 92 5.63 17.40 6.56
CA ASN A 92 6.47 18.59 6.43
C ASN A 92 6.08 19.47 5.23
N ARG A 93 5.66 18.87 4.12
CA ARG A 93 5.12 19.61 2.96
C ARG A 93 3.80 20.31 3.30
N ARG A 94 2.93 19.69 4.10
CA ARG A 94 1.65 20.28 4.51
C ARG A 94 1.82 21.40 5.54
N THR A 95 2.78 21.28 6.45
CA THR A 95 3.01 22.26 7.53
C THR A 95 3.97 23.39 7.10
N GLY A 96 4.91 23.10 6.19
CA GLY A 96 5.90 24.07 5.69
C GLY A 96 5.35 25.24 4.87
N GLY A 97 4.12 25.13 4.36
CA GLY A 97 3.42 26.20 3.62
C GLY A 97 2.91 27.37 4.48
N ARG A 98 3.04 27.31 5.81
CA ARG A 98 2.61 28.36 6.75
C ARG A 98 3.75 29.21 7.32
N ARG A 99 4.90 29.35 6.64
CA ARG A 99 5.83 30.44 6.95
C ARG A 99 5.21 31.77 6.50
N ARG A 100 4.35 32.34 7.36
CA ARG A 100 3.97 33.77 7.31
C ARG A 100 5.28 34.57 7.32
N LYS A 101 5.47 35.42 6.31
CA LYS A 101 6.56 36.42 6.34
C LYS A 101 6.37 37.30 7.58
N PRO A 102 7.43 37.62 8.34
CA PRO A 102 7.35 38.70 9.30
C PRO A 102 7.20 40.03 8.54
N PHE A 103 6.47 40.96 9.15
CA PHE A 103 6.19 42.31 8.66
C PHE A 103 7.46 43.13 8.46
#